data_AF-A0A2V8TPN3-F1
#
_entry.id   AF-A0A2V8TPN3-F1
#
_cell.length_a   1.000
_cell.length_b   1.000
_cell.length_c   1.000
_cell.angle_alpha   90.00
_cell.angle_beta   90.00
_cell.angle_gamma   90.00
#
_symmetry.space_group_name_H-M   'P 1'
#
loop_
_entity.id
_entity.type
_entity.pdbx_description
1 polymer ?
#
loop_
_entity_poly.entity_id
_entity_poly.type
_entity_poly.pdbx_seq_one_letter_code
_entity_poly.pdbx_strand_id
1 'polypeptide(L)'
;MSHDKHLRVDFSPFKMPPRTEPSPEDEARFHRQMEHNNCAFDKVEILPNNIGYVKFNGFMDASFCGPTVVAAMGFVAHTDAIIFDLRQNGGGQPAMVTLIASYLFDKPTHLIDIYNRKDDTTTQNWTLSYLPGPRLTKQPVFVLTSKRTFSGAEEFAFDLKNQKRAMIVGETTGGGAHPVSGHRVADYFMVGVPFAKSLDPMTKTNWEGTGVEPDVKVPAADALATAEKLAAEKIQAKKASK
;
A
#
# COMPACT_ATOMS: atom_id res chain seq x y z
N MET A 1 -22.43 15.82 7.65
CA MET A 1 -21.10 15.89 7.02
C MET A 1 -20.72 14.49 6.55
N SER A 2 -19.96 14.33 5.45
CA SER A 2 -19.77 13.04 4.75
C SER A 2 -19.00 11.97 5.54
N HIS A 3 -18.28 12.32 6.61
CA HIS A 3 -17.33 11.46 7.35
C HIS A 3 -16.22 10.81 6.50
N ASP A 4 -16.20 11.05 5.19
CA ASP A 4 -15.17 10.62 4.25
C ASP A 4 -13.91 11.47 4.45
N LYS A 5 -12.80 10.80 4.74
CA LYS A 5 -11.54 11.50 5.08
C LYS A 5 -10.78 11.99 3.85
N HIS A 6 -11.17 11.58 2.66
CA HIS A 6 -10.62 12.11 1.42
C HIS A 6 -11.42 13.30 0.85
N LEU A 7 -12.67 13.50 1.27
CA LEU A 7 -13.42 14.71 0.95
C LEU A 7 -12.88 15.90 1.76
N ARG A 8 -11.99 16.69 1.17
CA ARG A 8 -11.41 17.88 1.78
C ARG A 8 -11.36 19.07 0.83
N VAL A 9 -11.44 20.27 1.41
CA VAL A 9 -11.17 21.54 0.71
C VAL A 9 -9.77 21.98 1.14
N ASP A 10 -8.86 22.08 0.18
CA ASP A 10 -7.50 22.55 0.40
C ASP A 10 -7.35 24.00 -0.10
N PHE A 11 -6.77 24.85 0.73
CA PHE A 11 -6.41 26.23 0.38
C PHE A 11 -4.93 26.32 0.03
N SER A 12 -4.62 26.96 -1.09
CA SER A 12 -3.26 27.33 -1.47
C SER A 12 -3.05 28.83 -1.22
N PRO A 13 -1.97 29.25 -0.53
CA PRO A 13 -1.64 30.67 -0.40
C PRO A 13 -1.20 31.32 -1.72
N PHE A 14 -0.97 30.51 -2.77
CA PHE A 14 -0.62 30.95 -4.12
C PHE A 14 -1.72 30.59 -5.12
N LYS A 15 -1.96 31.47 -6.10
CA LYS A 15 -2.93 31.21 -7.17
C LYS A 15 -2.52 29.96 -7.94
N MET A 16 -3.39 28.97 -7.96
CA MET A 16 -3.15 27.72 -8.67
C MET A 16 -3.29 27.94 -10.18
N PRO A 17 -2.39 27.36 -10.98
CA PRO A 17 -2.53 27.40 -12.43
C PRO A 17 -3.82 26.70 -12.88
N PRO A 18 -4.35 27.00 -14.09
CA PRO A 18 -5.36 26.16 -14.73
C PRO A 18 -4.94 24.69 -14.73
N ARG A 19 -5.89 23.78 -14.49
CA ARG A 19 -5.62 22.35 -14.65
C ARG A 19 -5.46 22.08 -16.15
N THR A 20 -4.23 21.97 -16.60
CA THR A 20 -3.87 21.46 -17.91
C THR A 20 -3.42 20.01 -17.76
N GLU A 21 -3.49 19.23 -18.83
CA GLU A 21 -2.78 17.95 -18.84
C GLU A 21 -1.27 18.21 -18.65
N PRO A 22 -0.56 17.33 -17.92
CA PRO A 22 0.88 17.44 -17.80
C PRO A 22 1.52 17.50 -19.18
N SER A 23 2.47 18.43 -19.37
CA SER A 23 3.29 18.40 -20.58
C SER A 23 4.25 17.20 -20.53
N PRO A 24 4.79 16.74 -21.66
CA PRO A 24 5.86 15.71 -21.66
C PRO A 24 7.06 16.09 -20.78
N GLU A 25 7.35 17.39 -20.64
CA GLU A 25 8.41 17.88 -19.75
C GLU A 25 8.03 17.75 -18.26
N ASP A 26 6.76 17.98 -17.91
CA ASP A 26 6.26 17.77 -16.55
C ASP A 26 6.29 16.28 -16.18
N GLU A 27 5.88 15.40 -17.09
CA GLU A 27 5.95 13.96 -16.92
C GLU A 27 7.41 13.50 -16.74
N ALA A 28 8.31 13.96 -17.62
CA ALA A 28 9.72 13.63 -17.52
C ALA A 28 10.36 14.13 -16.22
N ARG A 29 9.97 15.32 -15.73
CA ARG A 29 10.41 15.85 -14.43
C ARG A 29 9.88 15.00 -13.28
N PHE A 30 8.61 14.59 -13.33
CA PHE A 30 8.01 13.72 -12.34
C PHE A 30 8.71 12.35 -12.30
N HIS A 31 8.99 11.76 -13.47
CA HIS A 31 9.74 10.51 -13.60
C HIS A 31 11.16 10.61 -13.03
N ARG A 32 11.91 11.67 -13.35
CA ARG A 32 13.23 11.91 -12.75
C ARG A 32 13.18 12.02 -11.23
N GLN A 33 12.14 12.66 -10.69
CA GLN A 33 11.95 12.77 -9.26
C GLN A 33 11.64 11.42 -8.60
N MET A 34 10.85 10.57 -9.28
CA MET A 34 10.60 9.19 -8.86
C MET A 34 11.85 8.33 -8.90
N GLU A 35 12.68 8.43 -9.94
CA GLU A 35 13.96 7.70 -9.98
C GLU A 35 14.88 8.16 -8.85
N HIS A 36 14.99 9.47 -8.65
CA HIS A 36 15.86 10.05 -7.62
C HIS A 36 15.49 9.61 -6.21
N ASN A 37 14.21 9.35 -5.94
CA ASN A 37 13.73 8.89 -4.64
C ASN A 37 13.49 7.37 -4.58
N ASN A 38 14.03 6.59 -5.52
CA ASN A 38 13.83 5.14 -5.63
C ASN A 38 12.35 4.75 -5.60
N CYS A 39 11.48 5.52 -6.25
CA CYS A 39 10.05 5.27 -6.28
C CYS A 39 9.43 5.15 -4.88
N ALA A 40 9.92 5.96 -3.94
CA ALA A 40 9.57 5.95 -2.52
C ALA A 40 10.00 4.70 -1.72
N PHE A 41 10.88 3.84 -2.26
CA PHE A 41 11.54 2.78 -1.49
C PHE A 41 12.72 3.37 -0.71
N ASP A 42 12.57 3.46 0.61
CA ASP A 42 13.57 4.07 1.48
C ASP A 42 14.65 3.07 1.92
N LYS A 43 14.26 1.83 2.17
CA LYS A 43 15.15 0.83 2.77
C LYS A 43 14.72 -0.59 2.42
N VAL A 44 15.70 -1.41 2.04
CA VAL A 44 15.58 -2.86 1.91
C VAL A 44 16.75 -3.48 2.66
N GLU A 45 16.47 -4.40 3.59
CA GLU A 45 17.48 -4.97 4.49
C GLU A 45 17.14 -6.42 4.86
N ILE A 46 18.17 -7.21 5.19
CA ILE A 46 18.01 -8.50 5.86
C ILE A 46 18.34 -8.31 7.34
N LEU A 47 17.32 -8.41 8.18
CA LEU A 47 17.40 -8.33 9.64
C LEU A 47 17.88 -9.67 10.24
N PRO A 48 18.28 -9.71 11.53
CA PRO A 48 18.60 -10.95 12.22
C PRO A 48 17.52 -12.02 12.05
N ASN A 49 17.92 -13.29 12.06
CA ASN A 49 17.06 -14.45 11.76
C ASN A 49 16.53 -14.53 10.31
N ASN A 50 17.23 -13.90 9.36
CA ASN A 50 16.89 -13.95 7.93
C ASN A 50 15.48 -13.40 7.66
N ILE A 51 15.16 -12.25 8.27
CA ILE A 51 13.89 -11.55 8.09
C ILE A 51 14.11 -10.43 7.08
N GLY A 52 13.37 -10.46 5.98
CA GLY A 52 13.37 -9.37 5.00
C GLY A 52 12.63 -8.16 5.54
N TYR A 53 13.20 -6.97 5.38
CA TYR A 53 12.58 -5.72 5.77
C TYR A 53 12.52 -4.79 4.57
N VAL A 54 11.32 -4.32 4.23
CA VAL A 54 11.06 -3.42 3.10
C VAL A 54 10.28 -2.21 3.60
N LYS A 55 10.91 -1.04 3.59
CA LYS A 55 10.29 0.24 3.94
C LYS A 55 10.11 1.08 2.70
N PHE A 56 8.88 1.53 2.49
CA PHE A 56 8.53 2.43 1.39
C PHE A 56 7.34 3.30 1.77
N ASN A 57 7.32 4.55 1.30
CA ASN A 57 6.35 5.56 1.74
C ASN A 57 5.33 5.98 0.67
N GLY A 58 5.29 5.28 -0.46
CA GLY A 58 4.27 5.51 -1.49
C GLY A 58 4.10 4.33 -2.45
N PHE A 59 2.89 4.15 -2.94
CA PHE A 59 2.55 3.23 -4.02
C PHE A 59 2.59 4.02 -5.35
N MET A 60 3.78 4.21 -5.91
CA MET A 60 4.00 5.03 -7.11
C MET A 60 3.49 4.34 -8.39
N ASP A 61 3.67 4.96 -9.57
CA ASP A 61 3.25 4.37 -10.84
C ASP A 61 3.98 3.04 -11.13
N ALA A 62 3.23 1.94 -11.20
CA ALA A 62 3.79 0.61 -11.43
C ALA A 62 4.44 0.42 -12.81
N SER A 63 3.97 1.15 -13.83
CA SER A 63 4.53 1.06 -15.19
C SER A 63 5.96 1.59 -15.24
N PHE A 64 6.26 2.58 -14.41
CA PHE A 64 7.57 3.21 -14.32
C PHE A 64 8.43 2.59 -13.21
N CYS A 65 7.85 2.37 -12.02
CA CYS A 65 8.55 1.93 -10.82
C CYS A 65 8.62 0.40 -10.65
N GLY A 66 8.07 -0.38 -11.58
CA GLY A 66 8.12 -1.84 -11.56
C GLY A 66 9.53 -2.42 -11.38
N PRO A 67 10.58 -1.93 -12.09
CA PRO A 67 11.95 -2.41 -11.89
C PRO A 67 12.46 -2.26 -10.45
N THR A 68 12.09 -1.19 -9.75
CA THR A 68 12.46 -0.99 -8.33
C THR A 68 11.82 -2.05 -7.43
N VAL A 69 10.55 -2.39 -7.69
CA VAL A 69 9.87 -3.49 -6.96
C VAL A 69 10.55 -4.82 -7.22
N VAL A 70 10.90 -5.12 -8.48
CA VAL A 70 11.60 -6.36 -8.85
C VAL A 70 12.94 -6.47 -8.11
N ALA A 71 13.70 -5.37 -8.04
CA ALA A 71 14.97 -5.34 -7.32
C ALA A 71 14.77 -5.55 -5.81
N ALA A 72 13.84 -4.83 -5.18
CA ALA A 72 13.55 -4.93 -3.75
C ALA A 72 13.06 -6.34 -3.37
N MET A 73 12.08 -6.87 -4.10
CA MET A 73 11.53 -8.21 -3.86
C MET A 73 12.52 -9.31 -4.20
N GLY A 74 13.37 -9.12 -5.22
CA GLY A 74 14.47 -10.02 -5.54
C GLY A 74 15.50 -10.11 -4.42
N PHE A 75 15.85 -8.98 -3.79
CA PHE A 75 16.80 -8.94 -2.67
C PHE A 75 16.30 -9.72 -1.44
N VAL A 76 14.99 -9.67 -1.14
CA VAL A 76 14.38 -10.38 -0.01
C VAL A 76 13.77 -11.74 -0.39
N ALA A 77 13.97 -12.23 -1.61
CA ALA A 77 13.25 -13.40 -2.16
C ALA A 77 13.47 -14.71 -1.40
N HIS A 78 14.56 -14.81 -0.62
CA HIS A 78 14.97 -16.02 0.09
C HIS A 78 14.94 -15.88 1.62
N THR A 79 14.22 -14.88 2.13
CA THR A 79 14.06 -14.69 3.57
C THR A 79 13.09 -15.71 4.16
N ASP A 80 13.21 -15.96 5.46
CA ASP A 80 12.34 -16.89 6.18
C ASP A 80 11.02 -16.24 6.61
N ALA A 81 11.01 -14.91 6.72
CA ALA A 81 9.84 -14.04 6.90
C ALA A 81 10.08 -12.68 6.23
N ILE A 82 9.02 -11.88 6.06
CA ILE A 82 9.11 -10.51 5.51
C ILE A 82 8.25 -9.53 6.29
N ILE A 83 8.77 -8.32 6.49
CA ILE A 83 8.12 -7.19 7.13
C ILE A 83 8.06 -6.03 6.13
N PHE A 84 6.86 -5.52 5.87
CA PHE A 84 6.65 -4.27 5.14
C PHE A 84 6.38 -3.13 6.12
N ASP A 85 7.21 -2.08 6.11
CA ASP A 85 7.00 -0.90 6.96
C ASP A 85 6.23 0.20 6.21
N LEU A 86 4.95 0.35 6.54
CA LEU A 86 4.04 1.34 5.97
C LEU A 86 3.67 2.44 6.97
N ARG A 87 4.36 2.54 8.10
CA ARG A 87 4.03 3.50 9.17
C ARG A 87 4.07 4.96 8.73
N GLN A 88 4.76 5.28 7.63
CA GLN A 88 4.84 6.63 7.06
C GLN A 88 4.28 6.72 5.63
N ASN A 89 3.58 5.68 5.18
CA ASN A 89 3.11 5.56 3.80
C ASN A 89 1.71 6.17 3.62
N GLY A 90 1.61 7.19 2.78
CA GLY A 90 0.35 7.91 2.51
C GLY A 90 -0.54 7.26 1.44
N GLY A 91 -0.12 6.14 0.86
CA GLY A 91 -0.85 5.40 -0.15
C GLY A 91 -0.33 5.63 -1.56
N GLY A 92 -1.22 5.55 -2.55
CA GLY A 92 -0.88 5.68 -3.96
C GLY A 92 -1.77 4.82 -4.85
N GLN A 93 -1.20 4.27 -5.92
CA GLN A 93 -1.95 3.66 -7.02
C GLN A 93 -2.28 2.17 -6.75
N PRO A 94 -3.52 1.72 -7.00
CA PRO A 94 -3.93 0.32 -6.87
C PRO A 94 -3.11 -0.67 -7.70
N ALA A 95 -2.59 -0.24 -8.86
CA ALA A 95 -1.75 -1.09 -9.71
C ALA A 95 -0.43 -1.48 -9.01
N MET A 96 0.17 -0.56 -8.25
CA MET A 96 1.38 -0.85 -7.48
C MET A 96 1.08 -1.71 -6.25
N VAL A 97 -0.08 -1.50 -5.60
CA VAL A 97 -0.57 -2.38 -4.53
C VAL A 97 -0.66 -3.82 -5.06
N THR A 98 -1.31 -3.99 -6.21
CA THR A 98 -1.46 -5.28 -6.89
C THR A 98 -0.11 -5.90 -7.24
N LEU A 99 0.83 -5.13 -7.80
CA LEU A 99 2.17 -5.59 -8.16
C LEU A 99 2.92 -6.16 -6.95
N ILE A 100 2.99 -5.40 -5.85
CA ILE A 100 3.72 -5.82 -4.64
C ILE A 100 3.01 -7.01 -3.97
N ALA A 101 1.68 -6.96 -3.82
CA ALA A 101 0.92 -8.04 -3.21
C ALA A 101 1.07 -9.36 -3.97
N SER A 102 1.18 -9.32 -5.29
CA SER A 102 1.31 -10.51 -6.15
C SER A 102 2.54 -11.37 -5.84
N TYR A 103 3.61 -10.80 -5.27
CA TYR A 103 4.78 -11.56 -4.82
C TYR A 103 4.49 -12.49 -3.63
N LEU A 104 3.34 -12.33 -2.96
CA LEU A 104 2.99 -13.02 -1.73
C LEU A 104 2.02 -14.18 -1.94
N PHE A 105 1.49 -14.38 -3.16
CA PHE A 105 0.48 -15.41 -3.44
C PHE A 105 0.96 -16.42 -4.49
N ASP A 106 0.61 -17.69 -4.29
CA ASP A 106 0.89 -18.79 -5.23
C ASP A 106 -0.27 -19.07 -6.20
N LYS A 107 -1.43 -18.46 -5.98
CA LYS A 107 -2.64 -18.64 -6.79
C LYS A 107 -3.28 -17.29 -7.14
N PRO A 108 -4.03 -17.22 -8.24
CA PRO A 108 -4.87 -16.06 -8.53
C PRO A 108 -5.76 -15.75 -7.32
N THR A 109 -5.65 -14.53 -6.81
CA THR A 109 -6.35 -14.07 -5.61
C THR A 109 -7.01 -12.74 -5.93
N HIS A 110 -8.31 -12.64 -5.65
CA HIS A 110 -9.07 -11.41 -5.82
C HIS A 110 -8.75 -10.48 -4.65
N LEU A 111 -8.05 -9.38 -4.91
CA LEU A 111 -7.61 -8.46 -3.86
C LEU A 111 -8.75 -7.52 -3.47
N ILE A 112 -9.24 -6.73 -4.44
CA ILE A 112 -10.23 -5.69 -4.19
C ILE A 112 -11.08 -5.40 -5.43
N ASP A 113 -12.34 -5.03 -5.24
CA ASP A 113 -13.21 -4.43 -6.26
C ASP A 113 -13.16 -2.89 -6.16
N ILE A 114 -12.97 -2.18 -7.26
CA ILE A 114 -13.09 -0.72 -7.34
C ILE A 114 -14.35 -0.36 -8.12
N TYR A 115 -15.39 0.10 -7.42
CA TYR A 115 -16.64 0.53 -8.01
C TYR A 115 -16.62 2.03 -8.32
N ASN A 116 -16.67 2.40 -9.61
CA ASN A 116 -16.76 3.77 -10.07
C ASN A 116 -18.23 4.17 -10.21
N ARG A 117 -18.65 5.19 -9.44
CA ARG A 117 -20.04 5.63 -9.40
C ARG A 117 -20.48 6.34 -10.69
N LYS A 118 -19.59 7.06 -11.35
CA LYS A 118 -19.95 7.87 -12.53
C LYS A 118 -20.35 6.99 -13.70
N ASP A 119 -19.56 5.94 -13.93
CA ASP A 119 -19.70 5.07 -15.09
C ASP A 119 -20.49 3.79 -14.77
N ASP A 120 -20.87 3.59 -13.49
CA ASP A 120 -21.55 2.40 -12.96
C ASP A 120 -20.80 1.09 -13.31
N THR A 121 -19.48 1.12 -13.13
CA THR A 121 -18.59 0.01 -13.47
C THR A 121 -17.79 -0.44 -12.27
N THR A 122 -17.46 -1.73 -12.23
CA THR A 122 -16.56 -2.32 -11.24
C THR A 122 -15.33 -2.85 -11.94
N THR A 123 -14.15 -2.38 -11.53
CA THR A 123 -12.86 -2.96 -11.91
C THR A 123 -12.41 -3.92 -10.81
N GLN A 124 -12.02 -5.13 -11.19
CA GLN A 124 -11.51 -6.13 -10.26
C GLN A 124 -9.98 -6.15 -10.28
N ASN A 125 -9.35 -6.05 -9.11
CA ASN A 125 -7.91 -6.19 -8.98
C ASN A 125 -7.57 -7.60 -8.51
N TRP A 126 -6.85 -8.34 -9.35
CA TRP A 126 -6.40 -9.70 -9.09
C TRP A 126 -4.87 -9.75 -9.05
N THR A 127 -4.32 -10.70 -8.27
CA THR A 127 -2.88 -10.97 -8.32
C THR A 127 -2.41 -11.33 -9.73
N LEU A 128 -1.23 -10.84 -10.10
CA LEU A 128 -0.64 -11.03 -11.42
C LEU A 128 -0.24 -12.51 -11.62
N SER A 129 -0.52 -13.04 -12.81
CA SER A 129 -0.18 -14.42 -13.18
C SER A 129 1.34 -14.63 -13.34
N TYR A 130 2.06 -13.59 -13.77
CA TYR A 130 3.51 -13.60 -13.93
C TYR A 130 4.15 -12.41 -13.21
N LEU A 131 5.30 -12.67 -12.59
CA LEU A 131 6.19 -11.68 -11.99
C LEU A 131 7.64 -12.11 -12.24
N PRO A 132 8.57 -11.16 -12.49
CA PRO A 132 10.00 -11.46 -12.46
C PRO A 132 10.46 -11.88 -11.07
N GLY A 133 11.24 -12.97 -10.98
CA GLY A 133 11.86 -13.44 -9.74
C GLY A 133 10.97 -14.36 -8.88
N PRO A 134 11.52 -14.89 -7.76
CA PRO A 134 10.81 -15.80 -6.88
C PRO A 134 9.70 -15.09 -6.08
N ARG A 135 8.68 -15.86 -5.66
CA ARG A 135 7.59 -15.39 -4.79
C ARG A 135 7.78 -15.89 -3.36
N LEU A 136 7.38 -15.07 -2.39
CA LEU A 136 7.36 -15.38 -0.95
C LEU A 136 5.97 -15.87 -0.54
N THR A 137 5.55 -17.02 -1.05
CA THR A 137 4.15 -17.48 -0.91
C THR A 137 3.85 -18.22 0.39
N LYS A 138 4.88 -18.70 1.10
CA LYS A 138 4.73 -19.56 2.30
C LYS A 138 5.33 -18.96 3.56
N GLN A 139 6.04 -17.86 3.42
CA GLN A 139 6.75 -17.18 4.50
C GLN A 139 5.77 -16.34 5.31
N PRO A 140 5.92 -16.22 6.63
CA PRO A 140 5.18 -15.23 7.42
C PRO A 140 5.38 -13.83 6.86
N VAL A 141 4.29 -13.08 6.72
CA VAL A 141 4.30 -11.68 6.27
C VAL A 141 3.75 -10.82 7.39
N PHE A 142 4.43 -9.71 7.65
CA PHE A 142 3.99 -8.70 8.60
C PHE A 142 3.91 -7.34 7.89
N VAL A 143 2.93 -6.53 8.27
CA VAL A 143 2.78 -5.15 7.78
C VAL A 143 2.72 -4.22 8.98
N LEU A 144 3.61 -3.24 9.02
CA LEU A 144 3.64 -2.24 10.08
C LEU A 144 2.78 -1.05 9.70
N THR A 145 1.85 -0.68 10.58
CA THR A 145 0.92 0.43 10.36
C THR A 145 1.02 1.50 11.45
N SER A 146 0.67 2.73 11.09
CA SER A 146 0.46 3.82 12.04
C SER A 146 -0.80 4.61 11.69
N LYS A 147 -1.18 5.57 12.52
CA LYS A 147 -2.22 6.56 12.20
C LYS A 147 -1.97 7.37 10.91
N ARG A 148 -0.74 7.37 10.39
CA ARG A 148 -0.36 8.04 9.12
C ARG A 148 -0.52 7.14 7.89
N THR A 149 -0.62 5.82 8.09
CA THR A 149 -0.86 4.89 6.99
C THR A 149 -2.22 5.21 6.37
N PHE A 150 -2.27 5.49 5.07
CA PHE A 150 -3.47 6.02 4.43
C PHE A 150 -3.66 5.51 2.98
N SER A 151 -4.91 5.50 2.49
CA SER A 151 -5.25 5.24 1.08
C SER A 151 -4.71 3.89 0.58
N GLY A 152 -4.02 3.83 -0.57
CA GLY A 152 -3.47 2.56 -1.11
C GLY A 152 -2.59 1.74 -0.15
N ALA A 153 -2.01 2.35 0.89
CA ALA A 153 -1.28 1.63 1.92
C ALA A 153 -2.22 0.88 2.88
N GLU A 154 -3.40 1.44 3.12
CA GLU A 154 -4.48 0.76 3.83
C GLU A 154 -5.07 -0.35 2.98
N GLU A 155 -5.23 -0.17 1.66
CA GLU A 155 -5.63 -1.24 0.74
C GLU A 155 -4.70 -2.44 0.85
N PHE A 156 -3.38 -2.22 0.75
CA PHE A 156 -2.39 -3.29 0.90
C PHE A 156 -2.51 -4.01 2.26
N ALA A 157 -2.67 -3.27 3.35
CA ALA A 157 -2.84 -3.87 4.68
C ALA A 157 -4.17 -4.64 4.80
N PHE A 158 -5.25 -4.07 4.29
CA PHE A 158 -6.60 -4.63 4.33
C PHE A 158 -6.71 -5.91 3.51
N ASP A 159 -6.25 -5.89 2.26
CA ASP A 159 -6.29 -7.03 1.35
C ASP A 159 -5.51 -8.21 1.93
N LEU A 160 -4.29 -7.97 2.40
CA LEU A 160 -3.46 -9.02 2.98
C LEU A 160 -4.02 -9.55 4.30
N LYS A 161 -4.67 -8.69 5.10
CA LYS A 161 -5.35 -9.11 6.33
C LYS A 161 -6.56 -9.99 6.03
N ASN A 162 -7.45 -9.57 5.13
CA ASN A 162 -8.68 -10.30 4.80
C ASN A 162 -8.37 -11.64 4.11
N GLN A 163 -7.33 -11.68 3.29
CA GLN A 163 -6.83 -12.92 2.69
C GLN A 163 -6.04 -13.81 3.68
N LYS A 164 -5.94 -13.41 4.95
CA LYS A 164 -5.16 -14.09 6.00
C LYS A 164 -3.70 -14.32 5.59
N ARG A 165 -3.17 -13.44 4.74
CA ARG A 165 -1.82 -13.53 4.19
C ARG A 165 -0.80 -12.85 5.09
N ALA A 166 -1.16 -11.73 5.71
CA ALA A 166 -0.27 -10.98 6.58
C ALA A 166 -0.87 -10.76 7.98
N MET A 167 0.02 -10.56 8.94
CA MET A 167 -0.32 -10.05 10.27
C MET A 167 -0.02 -8.55 10.34
N ILE A 168 -1.01 -7.75 10.68
CA ILE A 168 -0.89 -6.29 10.78
C ILE A 168 -0.48 -5.91 12.21
N VAL A 169 0.60 -5.15 12.35
CA VAL A 169 1.19 -4.81 13.65
C VAL A 169 1.36 -3.29 13.75
N GLY A 170 0.86 -2.69 14.83
CA GLY A 170 1.02 -1.25 15.07
C GLY A 170 -0.29 -0.59 15.49
N GLU A 171 -0.61 0.54 14.86
CA GLU A 171 -1.81 1.33 15.17
C GLU A 171 -2.88 1.19 14.08
N THR A 172 -4.13 1.52 14.44
CA THR A 172 -5.21 1.70 13.48
C THR A 172 -4.85 2.82 12.49
N THR A 173 -5.07 2.55 11.21
CA THR A 173 -4.71 3.45 10.11
C THR A 173 -5.65 4.65 9.98
N GLY A 174 -5.36 5.54 9.03
CA GLY A 174 -6.03 6.83 8.92
C GLY A 174 -7.49 6.77 8.47
N GLY A 175 -7.94 5.74 7.74
CA GLY A 175 -9.33 5.51 7.38
C GLY A 175 -9.78 6.20 6.09
N GLY A 176 -8.95 6.20 5.05
CA GLY A 176 -9.34 6.67 3.72
C GLY A 176 -9.31 5.52 2.72
N ALA A 177 -10.48 5.01 2.33
CA ALA A 177 -10.61 3.89 1.40
C ALA A 177 -10.96 4.30 -0.03
N HIS A 178 -11.58 5.45 -0.23
CA HIS A 178 -12.12 5.81 -1.55
C HIS A 178 -11.10 6.48 -2.48
N PRO A 179 -10.93 6.02 -3.74
CA PRO A 179 -10.17 6.74 -4.74
C PRO A 179 -10.75 8.14 -5.02
N VAL A 180 -9.85 9.12 -5.12
CA VAL A 180 -10.20 10.54 -5.14
C VAL A 180 -9.58 11.26 -6.31
N SER A 181 -10.34 12.20 -6.87
CA SER A 181 -9.87 13.13 -7.89
C SER A 181 -9.84 14.54 -7.30
N GLY A 182 -8.72 15.24 -7.47
CA GLY A 182 -8.61 16.65 -7.12
C GLY A 182 -9.27 17.53 -8.18
N HIS A 183 -10.09 18.49 -7.76
CA HIS A 183 -10.76 19.45 -8.63
C HIS A 183 -10.47 20.88 -8.15
N ARG A 184 -9.90 21.72 -9.02
CA ARG A 184 -9.80 23.15 -8.75
C ARG A 184 -11.21 23.75 -8.80
N VAL A 185 -11.64 24.39 -7.71
CA VAL A 185 -12.97 25.02 -7.61
C VAL A 185 -12.90 26.54 -7.62
N ALA A 186 -11.73 27.13 -7.33
CA ALA A 186 -11.43 28.55 -7.48
C ALA A 186 -9.91 28.79 -7.61
N ASP A 187 -9.48 30.04 -7.77
CA ASP A 187 -8.06 30.43 -7.92
C ASP A 187 -7.14 29.89 -6.81
N TYR A 188 -7.65 29.75 -5.59
CA TYR A 188 -6.88 29.37 -4.41
C TYR A 188 -7.40 28.11 -3.72
N PHE A 189 -8.40 27.44 -4.30
CA PHE A 189 -9.11 26.34 -3.64
C PHE A 189 -9.18 25.10 -4.54
N MET A 190 -8.80 23.95 -3.96
CA MET A 190 -8.99 22.63 -4.54
C MET A 190 -9.93 21.82 -3.65
N VAL A 191 -10.69 20.91 -4.24
CA VAL A 191 -11.50 19.94 -3.52
C VAL A 191 -11.11 18.53 -3.97
N GLY A 192 -10.86 17.64 -3.02
CA GLY A 192 -10.76 16.20 -3.28
C GLY A 192 -12.17 15.62 -3.33
N VAL A 193 -12.60 15.08 -4.47
CA VAL A 193 -13.89 14.41 -4.61
C VAL A 193 -13.66 12.90 -4.75
N PRO A 194 -14.13 12.09 -3.77
CA PRO A 194 -14.21 10.64 -3.93
C PRO A 194 -15.11 10.29 -5.12
N PHE A 195 -14.60 9.49 -6.05
CA PHE A 195 -15.35 9.10 -7.26
C PHE A 195 -15.61 7.59 -7.34
N ALA A 196 -14.86 6.79 -6.57
CA ALA A 196 -15.00 5.35 -6.53
C ALA A 196 -14.97 4.82 -5.09
N LYS A 197 -15.36 3.56 -4.92
CA LYS A 197 -15.24 2.83 -3.66
C LYS A 197 -14.39 1.58 -3.85
N SER A 198 -13.37 1.43 -3.01
CA SER A 198 -12.71 0.14 -2.81
C SER A 198 -13.60 -0.73 -1.93
N LEU A 199 -13.84 -1.97 -2.34
CA LEU A 199 -14.74 -2.92 -1.69
C LEU A 199 -14.10 -4.30 -1.63
N ASP A 200 -14.13 -4.91 -0.45
CA ASP A 200 -13.71 -6.29 -0.27
C ASP A 200 -14.56 -7.22 -1.16
N PRO A 201 -13.96 -8.14 -1.93
CA PRO A 201 -14.70 -8.99 -2.84
C PRO A 201 -15.74 -9.90 -2.18
N MET A 202 -15.56 -10.23 -0.90
CA MET A 202 -16.40 -11.18 -0.17
C MET A 202 -17.45 -10.48 0.69
N THR A 203 -17.01 -9.55 1.52
CA THR A 203 -17.85 -8.85 2.50
C THR A 203 -18.54 -7.63 1.91
N LYS A 204 -18.05 -7.10 0.78
CA LYS A 204 -18.55 -5.87 0.14
C LYS A 204 -18.48 -4.64 1.06
N THR A 205 -17.59 -4.67 2.06
CA THR A 205 -17.29 -3.54 2.96
C THR A 205 -15.87 -3.01 2.72
N ASN A 206 -15.47 -1.96 3.44
CA ASN A 206 -14.13 -1.38 3.37
C ASN A 206 -13.73 -0.71 4.70
N TRP A 207 -12.59 -0.01 4.70
CA TRP A 207 -11.99 0.65 5.87
C TRP A 207 -12.28 2.17 5.94
N GLU A 208 -13.21 2.70 5.14
CA GLU A 208 -13.50 4.13 5.13
C GLU A 208 -13.98 4.60 6.52
N GLY A 209 -13.39 5.67 7.03
CA GLY A 209 -13.72 6.26 8.32
C GLY A 209 -13.22 5.50 9.55
N THR A 210 -13.05 4.17 9.46
CA THR A 210 -12.59 3.31 10.56
C THR A 210 -11.09 3.04 10.55
N GLY A 211 -10.50 2.97 9.35
CA GLY A 211 -9.14 2.45 9.17
C GLY A 211 -9.06 0.93 9.33
N VAL A 212 -7.92 0.39 8.95
CA VAL A 212 -7.53 -1.00 9.15
C VAL A 212 -7.05 -1.14 10.59
N GLU A 213 -7.80 -1.90 11.38
CA GLU A 213 -7.39 -2.26 12.73
C GLU A 213 -6.26 -3.30 12.68
N PRO A 214 -5.17 -3.15 13.44
CA PRO A 214 -4.07 -4.12 13.48
C PRO A 214 -4.49 -5.41 14.19
N ASP A 215 -3.88 -6.53 13.82
CA ASP A 215 -4.03 -7.80 14.55
C ASP A 215 -3.29 -7.76 15.90
N VAL A 216 -2.17 -7.04 15.94
CA VAL A 216 -1.38 -6.80 17.16
C VAL A 216 -1.25 -5.30 17.37
N LYS A 217 -2.03 -4.78 18.33
CA LYS A 217 -2.09 -3.35 18.62
C LYS A 217 -0.96 -2.93 19.55
N VAL A 218 -0.05 -2.11 19.03
CA VAL A 218 1.08 -1.52 19.76
C VAL A 218 1.34 -0.10 19.23
N PRO A 219 2.00 0.79 20.00
CA PRO A 219 2.45 2.07 19.45
C PRO A 219 3.28 1.89 18.18
N ALA A 220 3.17 2.80 17.22
CA ALA A 220 3.90 2.68 15.95
C ALA A 220 5.43 2.59 16.12
N ALA A 221 5.96 3.19 17.20
CA ALA A 221 7.37 3.09 17.57
C ALA A 221 7.81 1.65 17.91
N ASP A 222 6.91 0.85 18.51
CA ASP A 222 7.20 -0.50 18.99
C ASP A 222 6.85 -1.59 17.97
N ALA A 223 6.17 -1.21 16.87
CA ALA A 223 5.65 -2.14 15.87
C ALA A 223 6.75 -3.00 15.21
N LEU A 224 7.92 -2.41 14.91
CA LEU A 224 9.02 -3.15 14.29
C LEU A 224 9.56 -4.23 15.23
N ALA A 225 9.94 -3.84 16.45
CA ALA A 225 10.46 -4.79 17.44
C ALA A 225 9.46 -5.90 17.76
N THR A 226 8.17 -5.56 17.80
CA THR A 226 7.08 -6.53 17.97
C THR A 226 7.00 -7.51 16.79
N ALA A 227 7.03 -7.01 15.56
CA ALA A 227 6.99 -7.84 14.36
C ALA A 227 8.24 -8.72 14.21
N GLU A 228 9.43 -8.23 14.54
CA GLU A 228 10.67 -9.03 14.53
C GLU A 228 10.58 -10.21 15.50
N LYS A 229 10.07 -9.97 16.71
CA LYS A 229 9.85 -11.03 17.70
C LYS A 229 8.86 -12.09 17.19
N LEU A 230 7.71 -11.64 16.68
CA LEU A 230 6.67 -12.55 16.15
C LEU A 230 7.16 -13.32 14.93
N ALA A 231 7.93 -12.68 14.05
CA ALA A 231 8.55 -13.32 12.90
C ALA A 231 9.52 -14.42 13.34
N ALA A 232 10.41 -14.12 14.29
CA ALA A 232 11.34 -15.10 14.84
C ALA A 232 10.62 -16.30 15.45
N GLU A 233 9.56 -16.09 16.24
CA GLU A 233 8.73 -17.16 16.81
C GLU A 233 8.10 -18.04 15.72
N LYS A 234 7.54 -17.44 14.65
CA LYS A 234 6.97 -18.19 13.52
C LYS A 234 8.02 -18.97 12.75
N ILE A 235 9.21 -18.41 12.57
CA ILE A 235 10.34 -19.10 11.91
C ILE A 235 10.77 -20.31 12.74
N GLN A 236 10.92 -20.17 14.05
CA GLN A 236 11.31 -21.28 14.93
C GLN A 236 10.24 -22.38 14.98
N ALA A 237 8.96 -22.02 15.08
CA ALA A 237 7.87 -23.00 15.04
C ALA A 237 7.85 -23.82 13.75
N LYS A 238 8.13 -23.17 12.60
CA LYS A 238 8.20 -23.84 11.29
C LYS A 238 9.42 -24.76 11.17
N LYS A 239 10.54 -24.42 11.81
CA LYS A 239 11.72 -25.29 11.88
C LYS A 239 11.48 -26.52 12.77
N ALA A 240 10.78 -26.36 13.89
CA ALA A 240 10.44 -27.46 14.80
C ALA A 240 9.40 -28.45 14.24
N SER A 241 8.65 -28.04 13.21
CA SER A 241 7.61 -28.86 12.55
C SER A 241 8.12 -29.60 11.30
N LYS A 242 9.41 -29.51 10.99
CA LYS A 242 10.10 -30.22 9.90
C LYS A 242 10.94 -31.35 10.48
#